data_AF-A0A8H5Q9Z8-F1
#
_entry.id   AF-A0A8H5Q9Z8-F1
#
_cell.length_a   1.000
_cell.length_b   1.000
_cell.length_c   1.000
_cell.angle_alpha   90.00
_cell.angle_beta   90.00
_cell.angle_gamma   90.00
#
_symmetry.space_group_name_H-M   'P 1'
#
loop_
_entity.id
_entity.type
_entity.pdbx_description
1 polymer ?
#
loop_
_entity_poly.entity_id
_entity_poly.type
_entity_poly.pdbx_seq_one_letter_code
_entity_poly.pdbx_strand_id
1 'polypeptide(L)'
;MSHLSALNQQQIIAKINDGSFVLNDLSIDRCPKLETGKVSREALKQVYARMVEEVFKSLHLDKAQTLICFRKCVKTLVHGEPLQATSLSEYKGWKKVKRHLQTAIELQSQFGYPPCIPAPHLVSVIVVLAIRRLRINTDRFAEDNQPFTRLFGHCHMSQWLPIAIKFNEQMRNEPFLLRTVQGINEPELISQSQGDNDVWVVLTSDPSPSGSRALPAQIVERIKELATPIDPDIAMGRNENAATDSNESGKDEPINVIMVTNRAEALQSAAEVLGKLGQPGVFQWYLKLELDMWLSESNIRVMPRHIKKALSFWCKEYSPSWCGLIRLCLDDDRETWIQEREVPTASNLCILKGGGSDFLRLYSQLANEAFELKSSNPTEARRLMDRVCNGIKLFSANEKEVRVREPRGDLAWRAKYCFENQHRDDRVDIEELWSLHVQQTGNVPDCLRRIAHAICTPEEVERLETTIGSNS
;
A
#
# COMPACT_ATOMS: atom_id res chain seq x y z
N MET A 1 -19.69 -8.33 35.73
CA MET A 1 -18.63 -8.94 34.87
C MET A 1 -17.33 -9.27 35.62
N SER A 2 -17.00 -8.61 36.74
CA SER A 2 -15.75 -8.84 37.50
C SER A 2 -15.63 -10.24 38.15
N HIS A 3 -16.72 -10.81 38.68
CA HIS A 3 -16.66 -12.11 39.37
C HIS A 3 -16.42 -13.31 38.44
N LEU A 4 -16.92 -13.27 37.21
CA LEU A 4 -16.67 -14.31 36.18
C LEU A 4 -15.20 -14.31 35.71
N SER A 5 -14.57 -13.13 35.68
CA SER A 5 -13.15 -12.99 35.32
C SER A 5 -12.22 -13.61 36.39
N ALA A 6 -12.55 -13.43 37.68
CA ALA A 6 -11.71 -13.92 38.77
C ALA A 6 -11.73 -15.44 38.89
N LEU A 7 -12.90 -16.07 38.72
CA LEU A 7 -13.04 -17.53 38.75
C LEU A 7 -12.26 -18.19 37.60
N ASN A 8 -12.34 -17.60 36.39
CA ASN A 8 -11.59 -18.08 35.23
C ASN A 8 -10.08 -17.94 35.41
N GLN A 9 -9.59 -16.86 36.02
CA GLN A 9 -8.17 -16.69 36.32
C GLN A 9 -7.65 -17.74 37.30
N GLN A 10 -8.38 -18.05 38.37
CA GLN A 10 -7.98 -19.08 39.33
C GLN A 10 -7.89 -20.47 38.68
N GLN A 11 -8.84 -20.81 37.81
CA GLN A 11 -8.81 -22.06 37.05
C GLN A 11 -7.61 -22.12 36.11
N ILE A 12 -7.28 -21.03 35.42
CA ILE A 12 -6.10 -20.96 34.53
C ILE A 12 -4.81 -21.09 35.34
N ILE A 13 -4.71 -20.44 36.51
CA ILE A 13 -3.55 -20.57 37.41
C ILE A 13 -3.39 -22.02 37.86
N ALA A 14 -4.49 -22.70 38.24
CA ALA A 14 -4.46 -24.12 38.59
C ALA A 14 -3.96 -24.98 37.41
N LYS A 15 -4.52 -24.79 36.21
CA LYS A 15 -4.09 -25.47 34.97
C LYS A 15 -2.62 -25.20 34.58
N ILE A 16 -2.09 -24.02 34.92
CA ILE A 16 -0.68 -23.71 34.68
C ILE A 16 0.20 -24.48 35.68
N ASN A 17 -0.18 -24.49 36.95
CA ASN A 17 0.58 -25.14 38.01
C ASN A 17 0.57 -26.68 37.88
N ASP A 18 -0.53 -27.27 37.38
CA ASP A 18 -0.63 -28.71 37.09
C ASP A 18 -0.10 -29.10 35.69
N GLY A 19 0.22 -28.12 34.85
CA GLY A 19 0.75 -28.31 33.49
C GLY A 19 -0.28 -28.73 32.44
N SER A 20 -1.58 -28.74 32.75
CA SER A 20 -2.69 -29.13 31.85
C SER A 20 -3.22 -28.00 30.96
N PHE A 21 -2.68 -26.78 31.08
CA PHE A 21 -3.12 -25.65 30.27
C PHE A 21 -2.92 -25.87 28.75
N VAL A 22 -3.86 -25.32 27.98
CA VAL A 22 -3.76 -25.19 26.52
C VAL A 22 -3.44 -23.75 26.17
N LEU A 23 -2.60 -23.50 25.15
CA LEU A 23 -2.17 -22.14 24.79
C LEU A 23 -3.33 -21.17 24.48
N ASN A 24 -4.44 -21.68 23.93
CA ASN A 24 -5.62 -20.87 23.65
C ASN A 24 -6.27 -20.29 24.92
N ASP A 25 -6.14 -20.97 26.07
CA ASP A 25 -6.61 -20.47 27.37
C ASP A 25 -5.83 -19.23 27.83
N LEU A 26 -4.63 -19.03 27.27
CA LEU A 26 -3.75 -17.90 27.56
C LEU A 26 -3.95 -16.72 26.60
N SER A 27 -4.92 -16.76 25.68
CA SER A 27 -5.30 -15.60 24.84
C SER A 27 -5.89 -14.47 25.68
N ILE A 28 -5.82 -13.22 25.22
CA ILE A 28 -6.40 -12.08 25.95
C ILE A 28 -7.88 -12.25 26.21
N ASP A 29 -8.60 -12.80 25.25
CA ASP A 29 -10.06 -12.93 25.34
C ASP A 29 -10.48 -13.83 26.51
N ARG A 30 -9.65 -14.82 26.86
CA ARG A 30 -9.88 -15.75 27.97
C ARG A 30 -9.16 -15.35 29.26
N CYS A 31 -7.98 -14.76 29.14
CA CYS A 31 -7.14 -14.34 30.26
C CYS A 31 -6.57 -12.94 29.99
N PRO A 32 -7.31 -11.84 30.22
CA PRO A 32 -6.83 -10.50 29.87
C PRO A 32 -5.53 -10.10 30.58
N LYS A 33 -5.41 -10.44 31.86
CA LYS A 33 -4.17 -10.30 32.65
C LYS A 33 -4.01 -11.53 33.52
N LEU A 34 -2.81 -12.11 33.56
CA LEU A 34 -2.46 -13.16 34.51
C LEU A 34 -1.62 -12.56 35.65
N GLU A 35 -2.08 -12.70 36.88
CA GLU A 35 -1.31 -12.33 38.07
C GLU A 35 -0.17 -13.34 38.28
N THR A 36 0.98 -13.06 37.67
CA THR A 36 2.15 -13.95 37.71
C THR A 36 2.70 -14.18 39.12
N GLY A 37 2.36 -13.34 40.11
CA GLY A 37 2.75 -13.53 41.50
C GLY A 37 2.17 -14.79 42.15
N LYS A 38 1.09 -15.36 41.59
CA LYS A 38 0.44 -16.60 42.06
C LYS A 38 0.93 -17.87 41.34
N VAL A 39 1.82 -17.72 40.36
CA VAL A 39 2.38 -18.83 39.58
C VAL A 39 3.87 -18.90 39.86
N SER A 40 4.40 -20.11 40.07
CA SER A 40 5.84 -20.27 40.30
C SER A 40 6.64 -19.81 39.07
N ARG A 41 7.85 -19.29 39.30
CA ARG A 41 8.73 -18.86 38.19
C ARG A 41 9.04 -19.99 37.21
N GLU A 42 9.16 -21.22 37.71
CA GLU A 42 9.43 -22.38 36.85
C GLU A 42 8.20 -22.76 36.01
N ALA A 43 6.99 -22.73 36.58
CA ALA A 43 5.77 -22.95 35.81
C ALA A 43 5.57 -21.86 34.72
N LEU A 44 5.82 -20.59 35.03
CA LEU A 44 5.79 -19.52 34.03
C LEU A 44 6.82 -19.73 32.91
N LYS A 45 8.04 -20.13 33.27
CA LYS A 45 9.08 -20.45 32.29
C LYS A 45 8.67 -21.61 31.40
N GLN A 46 8.00 -22.63 31.92
CA GLN A 46 7.44 -23.73 31.13
C GLN A 46 6.31 -23.25 30.21
N VAL A 47 5.44 -22.36 30.67
CA VAL A 47 4.42 -21.72 29.83
C VAL A 47 5.06 -21.00 28.64
N TYR A 48 6.06 -20.16 28.89
CA TYR A 48 6.77 -19.46 27.82
C TYR A 48 7.54 -20.41 26.90
N ALA A 49 8.11 -21.49 27.44
CA ALA A 49 8.73 -22.54 26.63
C ALA A 49 7.71 -23.20 25.69
N ARG A 50 6.49 -23.51 26.15
CA ARG A 50 5.43 -24.04 25.28
C ARG A 50 5.02 -23.05 24.20
N MET A 51 4.93 -21.75 24.51
CA MET A 51 4.64 -20.71 23.52
C MET A 51 5.71 -20.63 22.42
N VAL A 52 7.00 -20.67 22.78
CA VAL A 52 8.10 -20.68 21.79
C VAL A 52 8.08 -21.98 20.99
N GLU A 53 7.81 -23.11 21.65
CA GLU A 53 7.75 -24.41 20.99
C GLU A 53 6.64 -24.46 19.93
N GLU A 54 5.49 -23.85 20.17
CA GLU A 54 4.42 -23.71 19.18
C GLU A 54 4.87 -22.92 17.95
N VAL A 55 5.62 -21.83 18.14
CA VAL A 55 6.19 -21.04 17.03
C VAL A 55 7.24 -21.83 16.24
N PHE A 56 8.05 -22.65 16.91
CA PHE A 56 9.06 -23.46 16.23
C PHE A 56 8.40 -24.61 15.46
N LYS A 57 7.36 -25.23 16.04
CA LYS A 57 6.57 -26.29 15.40
C LYS A 57 5.87 -25.82 14.14
N SER A 58 5.28 -24.62 14.15
CA SER A 58 4.61 -24.06 12.97
C SER A 58 5.56 -23.80 11.80
N LEU A 59 6.86 -23.71 12.06
CA LEU A 59 7.92 -23.54 11.07
C LEU A 59 8.70 -24.83 10.76
N HIS A 60 8.25 -25.98 11.29
CA HIS A 60 8.93 -27.27 11.13
C HIS A 60 10.41 -27.26 11.57
N LEU A 61 10.75 -26.44 12.57
CA LEU A 61 12.12 -26.31 13.06
C LEU A 61 12.42 -27.35 14.14
N ASP A 62 13.54 -28.06 13.99
CA ASP A 62 14.02 -28.99 15.00
C ASP A 62 14.58 -28.24 16.22
N LYS A 63 13.94 -28.46 17.37
CA LYS A 63 14.34 -27.90 18.67
C LYS A 63 15.74 -28.35 19.09
N ALA A 64 16.19 -29.54 18.71
CA ALA A 64 17.51 -30.05 19.08
C ALA A 64 18.62 -29.22 18.40
N GLN A 65 18.46 -28.94 17.10
CA GLN A 65 19.40 -28.13 16.31
C GLN A 65 19.40 -26.65 16.72
N THR A 66 18.27 -26.17 17.25
CA THR A 66 18.05 -24.75 17.56
C THR A 66 17.98 -24.44 19.06
N LEU A 67 18.49 -25.36 19.91
CA LEU A 67 18.30 -25.31 21.37
C LEU A 67 18.81 -24.02 22.03
N ILE A 68 19.92 -23.47 21.56
CA ILE A 68 20.49 -22.24 22.11
C ILE A 68 19.57 -21.03 21.80
N CYS A 69 19.14 -20.90 20.55
CA CYS A 69 18.18 -19.89 20.12
C CYS A 69 16.86 -20.05 20.89
N PHE A 70 16.33 -21.28 20.99
CA PHE A 70 15.12 -21.60 21.76
C PHE A 70 15.22 -21.09 23.20
N ARG A 71 16.32 -21.38 23.91
CA ARG A 71 16.54 -20.90 25.29
C ARG A 71 16.58 -19.37 25.37
N LYS A 72 17.20 -18.71 24.39
CA LYS A 72 17.22 -17.24 24.30
C LYS A 72 15.82 -16.67 24.06
N CYS A 73 15.00 -17.26 23.18
CA CYS A 73 13.60 -16.87 22.96
C CYS A 73 12.78 -16.97 24.26
N VAL A 74 12.89 -18.09 24.98
CA VAL A 74 12.21 -18.28 26.26
C VAL A 74 12.67 -17.25 27.28
N LYS A 75 13.99 -17.00 27.39
CA LYS A 75 14.53 -15.97 28.27
C LYS A 75 13.96 -14.59 27.92
N THR A 76 13.87 -14.24 26.64
CA THR A 76 13.29 -12.96 26.20
C THR A 76 11.83 -12.83 26.63
N LEU A 77 11.01 -13.87 26.49
CA LEU A 77 9.62 -13.86 26.97
C LEU A 77 9.51 -13.75 28.49
N VAL A 78 10.36 -14.46 29.25
CA VAL A 78 10.39 -14.36 30.72
C VAL A 78 10.62 -12.92 31.17
N HIS A 79 11.53 -12.19 30.51
CA HIS A 79 11.80 -10.78 30.84
C HIS A 79 10.71 -9.83 30.31
N GLY A 80 10.06 -10.19 29.20
CA GLY A 80 9.01 -9.37 28.59
C GLY A 80 7.63 -9.50 29.26
N GLU A 81 7.41 -10.60 30.01
CA GLU A 81 6.18 -10.89 30.77
C GLU A 81 4.88 -10.70 29.96
N PRO A 82 4.73 -11.35 28.78
CA PRO A 82 3.60 -11.12 27.87
C PRO A 82 2.22 -11.48 28.46
N LEU A 83 2.17 -12.32 29.50
CA LEU A 83 0.94 -12.69 30.20
C LEU A 83 0.36 -11.57 31.06
N GLN A 84 1.14 -10.53 31.37
CA GLN A 84 0.67 -9.33 32.09
C GLN A 84 0.19 -8.21 31.15
N ALA A 85 0.43 -8.33 29.85
CA ALA A 85 0.07 -7.30 28.88
C ALA A 85 -1.32 -7.57 28.26
N THR A 86 -2.07 -6.49 28.03
CA THR A 86 -3.34 -6.50 27.26
C THR A 86 -3.20 -5.85 25.88
N SER A 87 -2.17 -5.01 25.70
CA SER A 87 -1.82 -4.38 24.44
C SER A 87 -0.33 -4.51 24.15
N LEU A 88 0.06 -4.32 22.90
CA LEU A 88 1.46 -4.33 22.49
C LEU A 88 2.29 -3.22 23.16
N SER A 89 1.66 -2.07 23.46
CA SER A 89 2.30 -0.97 24.21
C SER A 89 2.57 -1.30 25.68
N GLU A 90 1.75 -2.16 26.31
CA GLU A 90 1.95 -2.61 27.70
C GLU A 90 3.00 -3.72 27.82
N TYR A 91 3.39 -4.35 26.71
CA TYR A 91 4.35 -5.44 26.72
C TYR A 91 5.74 -4.92 27.11
N LYS A 92 6.29 -5.38 28.25
CA LYS A 92 7.58 -4.90 28.79
C LYS A 92 8.76 -5.14 27.83
N GLY A 93 8.67 -6.18 26.99
CA GLY A 93 9.67 -6.46 25.96
C GLY A 93 9.64 -5.47 24.77
N TRP A 94 8.58 -4.68 24.62
CA TRP A 94 8.37 -3.79 23.47
C TRP A 94 9.50 -2.77 23.29
N LYS A 95 10.03 -2.19 24.37
CA LYS A 95 11.13 -1.21 24.30
C LYS A 95 12.36 -1.76 23.57
N LYS A 96 12.70 -3.03 23.77
CA LYS A 96 13.83 -3.68 23.08
C LYS A 96 13.49 -3.99 21.63
N VAL A 97 12.28 -4.46 21.36
CA VAL A 97 11.78 -4.69 20.00
C VAL A 97 11.83 -3.39 19.20
N LYS A 98 11.29 -2.29 19.75
CA LYS A 98 11.30 -0.96 19.11
C LYS A 98 12.70 -0.50 18.75
N ARG A 99 13.69 -0.70 19.64
CA ARG A 99 15.09 -0.38 19.36
C ARG A 99 15.63 -1.18 18.16
N HIS A 100 15.42 -2.50 18.14
CA HIS A 100 15.87 -3.32 17.02
C HIS A 100 15.16 -2.97 15.71
N LEU A 101 13.88 -2.58 15.75
CA LEU A 101 13.15 -2.12 14.57
C LEU A 101 13.70 -0.80 14.04
N GLN A 102 14.04 0.13 14.92
CA GLN A 102 14.66 1.39 14.54
C GLN A 102 16.01 1.17 13.86
N THR A 103 16.88 0.37 14.47
CA THR A 103 18.17 -0.01 13.87
C THR A 103 17.98 -0.76 12.55
N ALA A 104 16.98 -1.64 12.44
CA ALA A 104 16.66 -2.33 11.20
C ALA A 104 16.26 -1.37 10.06
N ILE A 105 15.47 -0.33 10.34
CA ILE A 105 15.12 0.72 9.36
C ILE A 105 16.37 1.50 8.94
N GLU A 106 17.24 1.85 9.89
CA GLU A 106 18.48 2.57 9.61
C GLU A 106 19.39 1.76 8.68
N LEU A 107 19.57 0.47 8.97
CA LEU A 107 20.30 -0.46 8.11
C LEU A 107 19.66 -0.60 6.72
N GLN A 108 18.34 -0.72 6.64
CA GLN A 108 17.63 -0.77 5.35
C GLN A 108 17.85 0.51 4.54
N SER A 109 17.81 1.67 5.19
CA SER A 109 17.99 2.96 4.52
C SER A 109 19.41 3.16 4.01
N GLN A 110 20.41 2.60 4.71
CA GLN A 110 21.82 2.69 4.32
C GLN A 110 22.21 1.73 3.18
N PHE A 111 21.69 0.49 3.23
CA PHE A 111 22.14 -0.59 2.34
C PHE A 111 21.11 -1.00 1.26
N GLY A 112 19.86 -0.57 1.39
CA GLY A 112 18.77 -0.91 0.45
C GLY A 112 18.22 -2.35 0.56
N TYR A 113 18.78 -3.18 1.43
CA TYR A 113 18.35 -4.58 1.62
C TYR A 113 17.22 -4.73 2.65
N PRO A 114 16.30 -5.70 2.48
CA PRO A 114 15.32 -6.05 3.51
C PRO A 114 15.99 -6.37 4.87
N PRO A 115 15.56 -5.75 5.97
CA PRO A 115 16.15 -6.01 7.27
C PRO A 115 15.36 -7.07 8.05
N CYS A 116 16.03 -7.71 9.00
CA CYS A 116 15.41 -8.61 9.98
C CYS A 116 15.98 -8.33 11.38
N ILE A 117 15.11 -8.40 12.39
CA ILE A 117 15.52 -8.30 13.80
C ILE A 117 15.94 -9.68 14.34
N PRO A 118 16.65 -9.74 15.48
CA PRO A 118 17.05 -11.00 16.08
C PRO A 118 15.89 -11.94 16.41
N ALA A 119 16.10 -13.25 16.25
CA ALA A 119 15.08 -14.26 16.47
C ALA A 119 14.38 -14.17 17.84
N PRO A 120 15.06 -13.96 18.98
CA PRO A 120 14.39 -13.86 20.28
C PRO A 120 13.35 -12.73 20.35
N HIS A 121 13.62 -11.62 19.67
CA HIS A 121 12.72 -10.48 19.61
C HIS A 121 11.60 -10.70 18.61
N LEU A 122 11.91 -11.27 17.44
CA LEU A 122 10.93 -11.63 16.42
C LEU A 122 9.92 -12.67 16.94
N VAL A 123 10.40 -13.75 17.58
CA VAL A 123 9.55 -14.74 18.27
C VAL A 123 8.70 -14.08 19.34
N SER A 124 9.26 -13.13 20.09
CA SER A 124 8.49 -12.45 21.13
C SER A 124 7.31 -11.67 20.57
N VAL A 125 7.48 -11.01 19.41
CA VAL A 125 6.40 -10.33 18.68
C VAL A 125 5.37 -11.35 18.17
N ILE A 126 5.82 -12.45 17.58
CA ILE A 126 4.92 -13.51 17.09
C ILE A 126 4.09 -14.11 18.22
N VAL A 127 4.70 -14.41 19.37
CA VAL A 127 3.99 -14.95 20.54
C VAL A 127 2.94 -13.96 21.03
N VAL A 128 3.29 -12.67 21.17
CA VAL A 128 2.33 -11.68 21.67
C VAL A 128 1.18 -11.42 20.69
N LEU A 129 1.40 -11.53 19.39
CA LEU A 129 0.36 -11.27 18.39
C LEU A 129 -0.47 -12.53 18.06
N ALA A 130 0.17 -13.67 17.80
CA ALA A 130 -0.51 -14.87 17.31
C ALA A 130 -1.08 -15.75 18.45
N ILE A 131 -0.33 -15.91 19.55
CA ILE A 131 -0.74 -16.78 20.66
C ILE A 131 -1.52 -15.97 21.69
N ARG A 132 -0.92 -14.88 22.18
CA ARG A 132 -1.51 -14.04 23.23
C ARG A 132 -2.64 -13.14 22.69
N ARG A 133 -2.59 -12.80 21.39
CA ARG A 133 -3.54 -11.91 20.71
C ARG A 133 -3.61 -10.52 21.35
N LEU A 134 -2.44 -9.96 21.69
CA LEU A 134 -2.31 -8.57 22.16
C LEU A 134 -2.98 -7.61 21.20
N ARG A 135 -3.74 -6.67 21.76
CA ARG A 135 -4.31 -5.59 20.97
C ARG A 135 -3.19 -4.66 20.49
N ILE A 136 -3.19 -4.35 19.20
CA ILE A 136 -2.34 -3.32 18.61
C ILE A 136 -3.15 -2.02 18.72
N ASN A 137 -3.30 -1.50 19.94
CA ASN A 137 -4.30 -0.48 20.23
C ASN A 137 -3.94 0.87 19.59
N THR A 138 -4.84 1.36 18.72
CA THR A 138 -5.09 2.75 18.27
C THR A 138 -4.12 3.37 17.28
N ASP A 139 -4.64 4.30 16.47
CA ASP A 139 -3.91 5.10 15.47
C ASP A 139 -2.64 5.73 16.06
N ARG A 140 -2.70 6.19 17.32
CA ARG A 140 -1.54 6.69 18.08
C ARG A 140 -0.40 5.69 18.20
N PHE A 141 -0.69 4.40 18.36
CA PHE A 141 0.37 3.38 18.41
C PHE A 141 1.04 3.24 17.06
N ALA A 142 0.29 3.35 15.96
CA ALA A 142 0.86 3.26 14.62
C ALA A 142 1.76 4.46 14.32
N GLU A 143 1.29 5.67 14.64
CA GLU A 143 2.06 6.92 14.54
C GLU A 143 3.40 6.82 15.28
N ASP A 144 3.38 6.36 16.53
CA ASP A 144 4.58 6.25 17.35
C ASP A 144 5.51 5.09 16.96
N ASN A 145 5.03 4.15 16.13
CA ASN A 145 5.72 2.89 15.83
C ASN A 145 5.70 2.55 14.34
N GLN A 146 5.88 3.54 13.47
CA GLN A 146 6.02 3.35 12.01
C GLN A 146 7.05 2.28 11.59
N PRO A 147 8.22 2.12 12.26
CA PRO A 147 9.12 1.02 11.96
C PRO A 147 8.46 -0.37 12.10
N PHE A 148 7.53 -0.54 13.04
CA PHE A 148 6.82 -1.79 13.23
C PHE A 148 5.82 -2.05 12.10
N THR A 149 4.97 -1.08 11.78
CA THR A 149 3.97 -1.21 10.69
C THR A 149 4.66 -1.46 9.35
N ARG A 150 5.75 -0.73 9.06
CA ARG A 150 6.57 -0.94 7.86
C ARG A 150 7.16 -2.34 7.79
N LEU A 151 7.89 -2.76 8.82
CA LEU A 151 8.66 -4.00 8.74
C LEU A 151 7.81 -5.26 8.84
N PHE A 152 6.78 -5.27 9.70
CA PHE A 152 5.89 -6.42 9.84
C PHE A 152 4.74 -6.43 8.82
N GLY A 153 4.22 -5.25 8.44
CA GLY A 153 3.13 -5.11 7.48
C GLY A 153 3.61 -5.22 6.04
N HIS A 154 4.56 -4.37 5.63
CA HIS A 154 4.97 -4.25 4.22
C HIS A 154 6.19 -5.11 3.86
N CYS A 155 7.19 -5.20 4.73
CA CYS A 155 8.39 -6.01 4.46
C CYS A 155 8.25 -7.48 4.90
N HIS A 156 7.08 -7.87 5.43
CA HIS A 156 6.76 -9.22 5.85
C HIS A 156 7.83 -9.87 6.76
N MET A 157 8.48 -9.09 7.63
CA MET A 157 9.67 -9.52 8.39
C MET A 157 9.53 -10.88 9.09
N SER A 158 8.33 -11.23 9.56
CA SER A 158 8.07 -12.53 10.21
C SER A 158 8.38 -13.75 9.33
N GLN A 159 8.40 -13.61 8.00
CA GLN A 159 8.75 -14.70 7.08
C GLN A 159 10.23 -15.11 7.19
N TRP A 160 11.07 -14.21 7.69
CA TRP A 160 12.51 -14.43 7.84
C TRP A 160 12.87 -15.09 9.18
N LEU A 161 11.90 -15.48 10.00
CA LEU A 161 12.15 -16.13 11.28
C LEU A 161 13.01 -17.40 11.17
N PRO A 162 12.83 -18.33 10.20
CA PRO A 162 13.72 -19.48 10.06
C PRO A 162 15.20 -19.08 9.88
N ILE A 163 15.46 -18.04 9.09
CA ILE A 163 16.82 -17.51 8.86
C ILE A 163 17.36 -16.87 10.14
N ALA A 164 16.55 -16.04 10.81
CA ALA A 164 16.93 -15.41 12.07
C ALA A 164 17.26 -16.45 13.14
N ILE A 165 16.57 -17.59 13.16
CA ILE A 165 16.86 -18.70 14.07
C ILE A 165 18.17 -19.40 13.68
N LYS A 166 18.36 -19.71 12.39
CA LYS A 166 19.58 -20.39 11.88
C LYS A 166 20.85 -19.62 12.24
N PHE A 167 20.84 -18.29 12.12
CA PHE A 167 22.04 -17.45 12.32
C PHE A 167 22.07 -16.66 13.64
N ASN A 168 21.18 -16.98 14.58
CA ASN A 168 21.04 -16.22 15.82
C ASN A 168 22.34 -16.11 16.64
N GLU A 169 23.15 -17.17 16.68
CA GLU A 169 24.39 -17.17 17.46
C GLU A 169 25.48 -16.30 16.82
N GLN A 170 25.57 -16.33 15.49
CA GLN A 170 26.56 -15.59 14.72
C GLN A 170 26.27 -14.08 14.74
N MET A 171 25.00 -13.69 14.66
CA MET A 171 24.56 -12.29 14.62
C MET A 171 24.58 -11.59 15.99
N ARG A 172 24.91 -12.31 17.08
CA ARG A 172 25.06 -11.75 18.44
C ARG A 172 23.88 -10.92 18.94
N ASN A 173 22.66 -11.26 18.52
CA ASN A 173 21.43 -10.54 18.84
C ASN A 173 21.39 -9.10 18.29
N GLU A 174 22.02 -8.85 17.14
CA GLU A 174 21.89 -7.60 16.38
C GLU A 174 20.99 -7.77 15.15
N PRO A 175 20.31 -6.70 14.69
CA PRO A 175 19.62 -6.70 13.41
C PRO A 175 20.57 -6.95 12.24
N PHE A 176 20.05 -7.53 11.17
CA PHE A 176 20.82 -7.93 10.01
C PHE A 176 20.03 -7.70 8.73
N LEU A 177 20.71 -7.80 7.59
CA LEU A 177 20.14 -7.58 6.27
C LEU A 177 20.00 -8.90 5.52
N LEU A 178 19.07 -8.94 4.57
CA LEU A 178 18.80 -10.09 3.72
C LEU A 178 19.02 -9.70 2.27
N ARG A 179 19.83 -10.46 1.55
CA ARG A 179 20.02 -10.28 0.11
C ARG A 179 19.53 -11.53 -0.61
N THR A 180 18.53 -11.33 -1.45
CA THR A 180 17.91 -12.41 -2.22
C THR A 180 18.76 -12.72 -3.46
N VAL A 181 19.19 -13.97 -3.60
CA VAL A 181 20.04 -14.42 -4.71
C VAL A 181 19.40 -15.66 -5.33
N GLN A 182 19.26 -15.67 -6.66
CA GLN A 182 18.72 -16.82 -7.38
C GLN A 182 19.70 -18.00 -7.34
N GLY A 183 19.18 -19.22 -7.17
CA GLY A 183 19.98 -20.45 -7.21
C GLY A 183 20.72 -20.81 -5.92
N ILE A 184 20.56 -20.04 -4.84
CA ILE A 184 21.08 -20.42 -3.52
C ILE A 184 20.16 -21.47 -2.89
N ASN A 185 20.67 -22.69 -2.70
CA ASN A 185 19.95 -23.76 -2.02
C ASN A 185 19.96 -23.63 -0.50
N GLU A 186 21.05 -23.08 0.07
CA GLU A 186 21.20 -22.88 1.51
C GLU A 186 21.61 -21.46 1.82
N PRO A 187 20.96 -20.79 2.79
CA PRO A 187 21.33 -19.43 3.13
C PRO A 187 22.74 -19.39 3.73
N GLU A 188 23.47 -18.33 3.40
CA GLU A 188 24.86 -18.08 3.79
C GLU A 188 24.98 -16.72 4.47
N LEU A 189 25.83 -16.64 5.50
CA LEU A 189 26.07 -15.40 6.25
C LEU A 189 27.38 -14.77 5.80
N ILE A 190 27.33 -13.52 5.37
CA ILE A 190 28.50 -12.72 5.03
C ILE A 190 28.54 -11.44 5.88
N SER A 191 29.74 -10.92 6.14
CA SER A 191 29.92 -9.58 6.69
C SER A 191 30.11 -8.59 5.54
N GLN A 192 29.35 -7.51 5.54
CA GLN A 192 29.51 -6.41 4.60
C GLN A 192 29.82 -5.14 5.38
N SER A 193 30.90 -4.46 5.01
CA SER A 193 31.28 -3.17 5.58
C SER A 193 30.84 -2.03 4.65
N GLN A 194 30.29 -0.97 5.23
CA GLN A 194 30.04 0.30 4.53
C GLN A 194 30.44 1.44 5.46
N GLY A 195 31.58 2.07 5.16
CA GLY A 195 32.24 2.98 6.11
C GLY A 195 32.81 2.21 7.31
N ASP A 196 32.58 2.74 8.52
CA ASP A 196 33.07 2.15 9.78
C ASP A 196 32.11 1.10 10.37
N ASN A 197 30.99 0.79 9.70
CA ASN A 197 29.98 -0.14 10.20
C ASN A 197 30.07 -1.48 9.45
N ASP A 198 30.38 -2.54 10.21
CA ASP A 198 30.24 -3.92 9.78
C ASP A 198 28.81 -4.40 10.04
N VAL A 199 28.14 -4.88 8.99
CA VAL A 199 26.77 -5.39 9.06
C VAL A 199 26.71 -6.81 8.54
N TRP A 200 25.93 -7.65 9.22
CA TRP A 200 25.65 -9.00 8.78
C TRP A 200 24.61 -9.00 7.65
N VAL A 201 24.96 -9.63 6.53
CA VAL A 201 24.06 -9.84 5.40
C VAL A 201 23.89 -11.34 5.20
N VAL A 202 22.65 -11.81 5.14
CA VAL A 202 22.35 -13.19 4.79
C VAL A 202 21.97 -13.27 3.32
N LEU A 203 22.74 -14.04 2.55
CA LEU A 203 22.38 -14.43 1.20
C LEU A 203 21.36 -15.56 1.29
N THR A 204 20.22 -15.42 0.62
CA THR A 204 19.15 -16.41 0.69
C THR A 204 18.29 -16.40 -0.57
N SER A 205 17.55 -17.47 -0.83
CA SER A 205 16.50 -17.47 -1.85
C SER A 205 15.27 -16.70 -1.35
N ASP A 206 14.43 -16.23 -2.26
CA ASP A 206 13.14 -15.65 -1.88
C ASP A 206 12.31 -16.66 -1.06
N PRO A 207 11.63 -16.21 0.01
CA PRO A 207 10.79 -17.08 0.81
C PRO A 207 9.61 -17.50 -0.07
N SER A 208 9.38 -18.81 -0.15
CA SER A 208 8.30 -19.34 -0.98
C SER A 208 6.95 -18.73 -0.53
N PRO A 209 6.12 -18.22 -1.45
CA PRO A 209 4.83 -17.63 -1.12
C PRO A 209 3.86 -18.63 -0.46
N SER A 210 4.10 -19.93 -0.66
CA SER A 210 3.39 -21.04 -0.02
C SER A 210 4.04 -21.54 1.29
N GLY A 211 5.14 -20.92 1.73
CA GLY A 211 5.84 -21.30 2.95
C GLY A 211 5.06 -21.01 4.22
N SER A 212 5.38 -21.73 5.29
CA SER A 212 4.78 -21.54 6.62
C SER A 212 4.97 -20.10 7.09
N ARG A 213 3.86 -19.36 7.24
CA ARG A 213 3.89 -18.00 7.76
C ARG A 213 3.93 -18.02 9.28
N ALA A 214 4.96 -17.40 9.86
CA ALA A 214 5.07 -17.30 11.31
C ALA A 214 3.96 -16.42 11.93
N LEU A 215 3.45 -15.44 11.19
CA LEU A 215 2.24 -14.68 11.54
C LEU A 215 1.08 -15.04 10.59
N PRO A 216 -0.14 -15.29 11.12
CA PRO A 216 -1.35 -15.42 10.31
C PRO A 216 -1.57 -14.19 9.42
N ALA A 217 -2.05 -14.40 8.19
CA ALA A 217 -2.30 -13.33 7.21
C ALA A 217 -3.20 -12.21 7.78
N GLN A 218 -4.23 -12.59 8.53
CA GLN A 218 -5.15 -11.63 9.16
C GLN A 218 -4.45 -10.67 10.14
N ILE A 219 -3.39 -11.11 10.81
CA ILE A 219 -2.61 -10.23 11.71
C ILE A 219 -1.75 -9.28 10.89
N VAL A 220 -1.16 -9.77 9.80
CA VAL A 220 -0.35 -8.95 8.89
C VAL A 220 -1.21 -7.87 8.22
N GLU A 221 -2.40 -8.22 7.74
CA GLU A 221 -3.32 -7.23 7.15
C GLU A 221 -3.77 -6.19 8.17
N ARG A 222 -4.09 -6.60 9.41
CA ARG A 222 -4.36 -5.62 10.49
C ARG A 222 -3.18 -4.70 10.78
N ILE A 223 -1.94 -5.16 10.64
CA ILE A 223 -0.76 -4.30 10.81
C ILE A 223 -0.62 -3.33 9.64
N LYS A 224 -0.95 -3.75 8.42
CA LYS A 224 -0.93 -2.88 7.23
C LYS A 224 -2.02 -1.80 7.29
N GLU A 225 -3.21 -2.15 7.76
CA GLU A 225 -4.31 -1.20 7.96
C GLU A 225 -3.95 -0.08 8.95
N LEU A 226 -2.98 -0.33 9.84
CA LEU A 226 -2.47 0.67 10.77
C LEU A 226 -1.42 1.60 10.15
N ALA A 227 -0.83 1.26 9.00
CA ALA A 227 0.17 2.13 8.39
C ALA A 227 -0.50 3.42 7.89
N THR A 228 0.01 4.57 8.33
CA THR A 228 -0.31 5.83 7.67
C THR A 228 0.27 5.78 6.24
N PRO A 229 -0.39 6.38 5.23
CA PRO A 229 0.14 6.43 3.88
C PRO A 229 1.45 7.23 3.88
N ILE A 230 2.58 6.52 3.99
CA ILE A 230 3.92 7.10 3.93
C ILE A 230 4.34 7.20 2.47
N ASP A 231 4.85 8.38 2.14
CA ASP A 231 5.61 8.78 0.95
C ASP A 231 6.43 7.63 0.31
N PRO A 232 6.16 7.23 -0.95
CA PRO A 232 6.84 6.13 -1.61
C PRO A 232 8.29 6.45 -2.03
N ASP A 233 8.78 7.69 -1.87
CA ASP A 233 10.16 8.05 -2.23
C ASP A 233 11.24 7.40 -1.35
N ILE A 234 10.86 6.71 -0.26
CA ILE A 234 11.79 5.89 0.56
C ILE A 234 11.72 4.40 0.19
N ALA A 235 10.94 4.04 -0.84
CA ALA A 235 10.60 2.66 -1.17
C ALA A 235 10.91 2.26 -2.61
N MET A 236 12.06 2.63 -3.20
CA MET A 236 12.68 1.87 -4.30
C MET A 236 14.20 2.07 -4.36
N GLY A 237 14.92 1.36 -3.49
CA GLY A 237 16.29 0.94 -3.72
C GLY A 237 16.34 -0.52 -4.16
N ARG A 238 15.57 -0.90 -5.19
CA ARG A 238 15.73 -2.21 -5.83
C ARG A 238 16.95 -2.10 -6.75
N ASN A 239 18.12 -2.50 -6.25
CA ASN A 239 19.35 -2.57 -7.03
C ASN A 239 19.16 -3.54 -8.22
N GLU A 240 18.86 -2.98 -9.39
CA GLU A 240 19.30 -3.52 -10.67
C GLU A 240 20.66 -2.89 -10.99
N ASN A 241 21.59 -3.73 -11.46
CA ASN A 241 22.89 -3.51 -12.13
C ASN A 241 24.02 -4.28 -11.43
N ALA A 242 24.82 -5.12 -12.08
CA ALA A 242 24.84 -5.69 -13.42
C ALA A 242 25.89 -6.83 -13.41
N ALA A 243 25.69 -7.87 -14.20
CA ALA A 243 26.80 -8.58 -14.84
C ALA A 243 26.31 -9.11 -16.19
N THR A 244 26.80 -8.44 -17.21
CA THR A 244 26.67 -8.73 -18.63
C THR A 244 27.36 -10.06 -18.99
N ASP A 245 26.91 -10.61 -20.13
CA ASP A 245 27.39 -11.80 -20.86
C ASP A 245 26.81 -13.13 -20.33
N SER A 246 25.92 -13.86 -21.01
CA SER A 246 25.60 -13.86 -22.44
C SER A 246 24.36 -14.74 -22.73
N ASN A 247 23.54 -14.26 -23.68
CA ASN A 247 22.60 -14.97 -24.55
C ASN A 247 21.49 -15.87 -23.96
N GLU A 248 20.33 -15.29 -23.67
CA GLU A 248 19.03 -15.85 -24.10
C GLU A 248 17.99 -14.72 -24.28
N SER A 249 17.46 -14.58 -25.49
CA SER A 249 16.54 -13.52 -25.88
C SER A 249 15.12 -13.81 -25.37
N GLY A 250 14.79 -13.30 -24.19
CA GLY A 250 13.39 -13.06 -23.78
C GLY A 250 13.02 -11.63 -24.11
N LYS A 251 12.38 -11.39 -25.26
CA LYS A 251 11.74 -10.10 -25.52
C LYS A 251 10.56 -9.97 -24.58
N ASP A 252 10.45 -8.87 -23.83
CA ASP A 252 9.21 -8.47 -23.16
C ASP A 252 8.16 -8.30 -24.27
N GLU A 253 7.27 -9.30 -24.41
CA GLU A 253 6.20 -9.25 -25.40
C GLU A 253 5.14 -8.23 -24.96
N PRO A 254 4.64 -7.38 -25.87
CA PRO A 254 3.56 -6.45 -25.57
C PRO A 254 2.32 -7.22 -25.10
N ILE A 255 1.69 -6.74 -24.03
CA ILE A 255 0.46 -7.37 -23.54
C ILE A 255 -0.66 -6.98 -24.49
N ASN A 256 -1.14 -7.95 -25.27
CA ASN A 256 -2.31 -7.77 -26.12
C ASN A 256 -3.57 -7.80 -25.24
N VAL A 257 -4.22 -6.64 -25.11
CA VAL A 257 -5.50 -6.53 -24.44
C VAL A 257 -6.60 -6.59 -25.50
N ILE A 258 -7.46 -7.58 -25.36
CA ILE A 258 -8.67 -7.72 -26.17
C ILE A 258 -9.81 -7.09 -25.38
N MET A 259 -10.24 -5.91 -25.81
CA MET A 259 -11.42 -5.25 -25.25
C MET A 259 -12.63 -5.56 -26.12
N VAL A 260 -13.64 -6.18 -25.53
CA VAL A 260 -14.91 -6.44 -26.20
C VAL A 260 -15.93 -5.46 -25.65
N THR A 261 -16.50 -4.62 -26.52
CA THR A 261 -17.61 -3.73 -26.20
C THR A 261 -18.85 -4.21 -26.91
N ASN A 262 -19.91 -4.47 -26.14
CA ASN A 262 -21.23 -4.80 -26.66
C ASN A 262 -22.11 -3.55 -26.68
N ARG A 263 -22.87 -3.36 -27.76
CA ARG A 263 -23.88 -2.30 -27.90
C ARG A 263 -24.83 -2.25 -26.71
N ALA A 264 -25.34 -3.39 -26.24
CA ALA A 264 -26.30 -3.44 -25.13
C ALA A 264 -25.71 -2.87 -23.84
N GLU A 265 -24.45 -3.21 -23.54
CA GLU A 265 -23.74 -2.72 -22.35
C GLU A 265 -23.37 -1.23 -22.48
N ALA A 266 -22.91 -0.82 -23.66
CA ALA A 266 -22.59 0.57 -23.95
C ALA A 266 -23.85 1.47 -23.87
N LEU A 267 -25.00 1.00 -24.35
CA LEU A 267 -26.28 1.70 -24.21
C LEU A 267 -26.75 1.75 -22.76
N GLN A 268 -26.63 0.64 -22.03
CA GLN A 268 -27.06 0.55 -20.64
C GLN A 268 -26.24 1.48 -19.74
N SER A 269 -24.92 1.53 -19.94
CA SER A 269 -24.00 2.35 -19.15
C SER A 269 -24.21 3.87 -19.27
N ALA A 270 -24.84 4.34 -20.36
CA ALA A 270 -25.18 5.75 -20.53
C ALA A 270 -26.68 5.99 -20.80
N ALA A 271 -27.54 5.04 -20.45
CA ALA A 271 -28.97 5.13 -20.72
C ALA A 271 -29.59 6.44 -20.18
N GLU A 272 -29.19 6.82 -18.97
CA GLU A 272 -29.66 8.05 -18.32
C GLU A 272 -29.21 9.32 -19.05
N VAL A 273 -27.94 9.38 -19.43
CA VAL A 273 -27.32 10.55 -20.06
C VAL A 273 -27.76 10.68 -21.51
N LEU A 274 -27.77 9.58 -22.26
CA LEU A 274 -28.23 9.54 -23.64
C LEU A 274 -29.72 9.88 -23.74
N GLY A 275 -30.52 9.48 -22.75
CA GLY A 275 -31.93 9.85 -22.67
C GLY A 275 -32.18 11.36 -22.52
N LYS A 276 -31.21 12.10 -21.97
CA LYS A 276 -31.24 13.55 -21.74
C LYS A 276 -30.70 14.38 -22.92
N LEU A 277 -30.04 13.74 -23.90
CA LEU A 277 -29.48 14.41 -25.08
C LEU A 277 -30.57 15.09 -25.92
N GLY A 278 -30.42 16.39 -26.14
CA GLY A 278 -31.34 17.18 -26.97
C GLY A 278 -32.75 17.34 -26.36
N GLN A 279 -32.96 16.92 -25.11
CA GLN A 279 -34.25 17.09 -24.43
C GLN A 279 -34.48 18.55 -24.06
N PRO A 280 -35.63 19.14 -24.43
CA PRO A 280 -35.98 20.50 -24.03
C PRO A 280 -36.16 20.58 -22.50
N GLY A 281 -35.64 21.64 -21.90
CA GLY A 281 -35.65 21.82 -20.44
C GLY A 281 -34.49 21.15 -19.70
N VAL A 282 -33.69 20.30 -20.37
CA VAL A 282 -32.41 19.84 -19.83
C VAL A 282 -31.31 20.77 -20.31
N PHE A 283 -30.61 21.37 -19.35
CA PHE A 283 -29.42 22.16 -19.61
C PHE A 283 -28.29 21.27 -20.15
N GLN A 284 -28.12 21.28 -21.48
CA GLN A 284 -27.25 20.36 -22.21
C GLN A 284 -25.78 20.45 -21.80
N TRP A 285 -25.35 21.60 -21.25
CA TRP A 285 -24.00 21.79 -20.77
C TRP A 285 -23.66 20.94 -19.53
N TYR A 286 -24.63 20.62 -18.65
CA TYR A 286 -24.37 19.76 -17.48
C TYR A 286 -24.11 18.31 -17.88
N LEU A 287 -24.58 17.89 -19.05
CA LEU A 287 -24.32 16.55 -19.56
C LEU A 287 -22.87 16.38 -20.01
N LYS A 288 -22.10 17.48 -20.11
CA LYS A 288 -20.78 17.46 -20.72
C LYS A 288 -19.80 16.55 -20.00
N LEU A 289 -19.71 16.63 -18.69
CA LEU A 289 -18.79 15.82 -17.91
C LEU A 289 -19.12 14.33 -18.04
N GLU A 290 -20.40 13.98 -17.89
CA GLU A 290 -20.86 12.60 -17.95
C GLU A 290 -20.72 12.00 -19.37
N LEU A 291 -21.02 12.78 -20.41
CA LEU A 291 -20.82 12.38 -21.80
C LEU A 291 -19.34 12.26 -22.17
N ASP A 292 -18.49 13.21 -21.78
CA ASP A 292 -17.06 13.15 -22.07
C ASP A 292 -16.37 11.99 -21.35
N MET A 293 -16.87 11.61 -20.16
CA MET A 293 -16.41 10.40 -19.47
C MET A 293 -16.84 9.11 -20.18
N TRP A 294 -18.03 9.08 -20.75
CA TRP A 294 -18.56 7.89 -21.41
C TRP A 294 -18.11 7.74 -22.88
N LEU A 295 -17.87 8.85 -23.58
CA LEU A 295 -17.46 8.86 -24.98
C LEU A 295 -16.08 8.21 -25.14
N SER A 296 -16.05 7.15 -25.94
CA SER A 296 -14.84 6.43 -26.35
C SER A 296 -15.02 5.90 -27.77
N GLU A 297 -13.92 5.57 -28.46
CA GLU A 297 -14.02 4.97 -29.80
C GLU A 297 -14.84 3.69 -29.79
N SER A 298 -14.61 2.82 -28.81
CA SER A 298 -15.31 1.54 -28.68
C SER A 298 -16.81 1.71 -28.47
N ASN A 299 -17.22 2.65 -27.60
CA ASN A 299 -18.62 2.97 -27.39
C ASN A 299 -19.23 3.58 -28.67
N ILE A 300 -18.54 4.56 -29.28
CA ILE A 300 -19.00 5.18 -30.51
C ILE A 300 -19.21 4.10 -31.58
N ARG A 301 -18.26 3.19 -31.83
CA ARG A 301 -18.37 2.20 -32.92
C ARG A 301 -19.59 1.29 -32.80
N VAL A 302 -19.97 0.88 -31.59
CA VAL A 302 -21.15 0.01 -31.38
C VAL A 302 -22.47 0.77 -31.30
N MET A 303 -22.45 2.12 -31.20
CA MET A 303 -23.67 2.90 -31.09
C MET A 303 -24.53 2.84 -32.36
N PRO A 304 -25.87 2.77 -32.22
CA PRO A 304 -26.79 2.98 -33.32
C PRO A 304 -26.59 4.33 -34.01
N ARG A 305 -26.80 4.36 -35.33
CA ARG A 305 -26.66 5.56 -36.16
C ARG A 305 -27.42 6.79 -35.65
N HIS A 306 -28.63 6.60 -35.11
CA HIS A 306 -29.44 7.72 -34.61
C HIS A 306 -28.81 8.37 -33.35
N ILE A 307 -28.20 7.57 -32.46
CA ILE A 307 -27.49 8.07 -31.28
C ILE A 307 -26.19 8.77 -31.70
N LYS A 308 -25.44 8.20 -32.67
CA LYS A 308 -24.25 8.86 -33.24
C LYS A 308 -24.56 10.23 -33.81
N LYS A 309 -25.69 10.38 -34.51
CA LYS A 309 -26.14 11.68 -35.01
C LYS A 309 -26.45 12.66 -33.88
N ALA A 310 -27.21 12.23 -32.87
CA ALA A 310 -27.53 13.06 -31.72
C ALA A 310 -26.25 13.51 -30.98
N LEU A 311 -25.33 12.57 -30.73
CA LEU A 311 -24.01 12.86 -30.15
C LEU A 311 -23.18 13.79 -31.03
N SER A 312 -23.19 13.63 -32.35
CA SER A 312 -22.46 14.53 -33.26
C SER A 312 -22.99 15.96 -33.20
N PHE A 313 -24.31 16.15 -33.06
CA PHE A 313 -24.88 17.48 -32.92
C PHE A 313 -24.51 18.11 -31.59
N TRP A 314 -24.66 17.36 -30.50
CA TRP A 314 -24.31 17.82 -29.16
C TRP A 314 -22.79 18.11 -29.04
N CYS A 315 -21.93 17.21 -29.53
CA CYS A 315 -20.48 17.36 -29.49
C CYS A 315 -20.00 18.54 -30.32
N LYS A 316 -20.72 18.96 -31.37
CA LYS A 316 -20.33 20.12 -32.17
C LYS A 316 -20.28 21.40 -31.33
N GLU A 317 -21.14 21.50 -30.33
CA GLU A 317 -21.27 22.66 -29.46
C GLU A 317 -20.47 22.50 -28.16
N TYR A 318 -20.51 21.31 -27.56
CA TYR A 318 -19.97 21.11 -26.21
C TYR A 318 -18.65 20.31 -26.16
N SER A 319 -18.38 19.42 -27.13
CA SER A 319 -17.15 18.60 -27.15
C SER A 319 -16.61 18.35 -28.57
N PRO A 320 -16.07 19.38 -29.26
CA PRO A 320 -15.78 19.32 -30.69
C PRO A 320 -14.72 18.27 -31.08
N SER A 321 -13.85 17.88 -30.14
CA SER A 321 -12.81 16.87 -30.33
C SER A 321 -13.35 15.51 -30.79
N TRP A 322 -14.56 15.14 -30.37
CA TRP A 322 -15.18 13.85 -30.73
C TRP A 322 -15.86 13.85 -32.09
N CYS A 323 -16.15 15.02 -32.67
CA CYS A 323 -16.91 15.12 -33.92
C CYS A 323 -16.24 14.42 -35.10
N GLY A 324 -14.90 14.45 -35.18
CA GLY A 324 -14.17 13.77 -36.24
C GLY A 324 -14.40 12.26 -36.22
N LEU A 325 -14.26 11.66 -35.03
CA LEU A 325 -14.43 10.22 -34.84
C LEU A 325 -15.89 9.78 -35.05
N ILE A 326 -16.85 10.53 -34.50
CA ILE A 326 -18.28 10.21 -34.67
C ILE A 326 -18.68 10.25 -36.15
N ARG A 327 -18.16 11.21 -36.94
CA ARG A 327 -18.40 11.26 -38.39
C ARG A 327 -17.79 10.09 -39.12
N LEU A 328 -16.56 9.70 -38.76
CA LEU A 328 -15.89 8.54 -39.35
C LEU A 328 -16.64 7.23 -39.06
N CYS A 329 -17.28 7.13 -37.89
CA CYS A 329 -18.01 5.94 -37.46
C CYS A 329 -19.53 6.02 -37.70
N LEU A 330 -20.02 7.02 -38.43
CA LEU A 330 -21.45 7.35 -38.48
C LEU A 330 -22.32 6.23 -39.10
N ASP A 331 -21.75 5.52 -40.07
CA ASP A 331 -22.39 4.41 -40.76
C ASP A 331 -21.90 3.04 -40.26
N ASP A 332 -21.03 3.02 -39.24
CA ASP A 332 -20.64 1.79 -38.55
C ASP A 332 -21.83 1.31 -37.70
N ASP A 333 -22.34 0.10 -37.88
CA ASP A 333 -23.50 -0.39 -37.10
C ASP A 333 -23.24 -1.80 -36.55
N ARG A 334 -22.24 -1.88 -35.68
CA ARG A 334 -21.80 -3.15 -35.09
C ARG A 334 -22.53 -3.42 -33.79
N GLU A 335 -22.93 -4.67 -33.59
CA GLU A 335 -23.42 -5.15 -32.28
C GLU A 335 -22.28 -5.23 -31.28
N THR A 336 -21.10 -5.63 -31.74
CA THR A 336 -19.91 -5.85 -30.92
C THR A 336 -18.70 -5.26 -31.61
N TRP A 337 -17.87 -4.57 -30.84
CA TRP A 337 -16.56 -4.09 -31.29
C TRP A 337 -15.49 -4.77 -30.44
N ILE A 338 -14.51 -5.35 -31.12
CA ILE A 338 -13.34 -5.95 -30.49
C ILE A 338 -12.17 -5.04 -30.84
N GLN A 339 -11.61 -4.41 -29.82
CA GLN A 339 -10.38 -3.64 -29.97
C GLN A 339 -9.24 -4.47 -29.39
N GLU A 340 -8.34 -4.88 -30.27
CA GLU A 340 -7.05 -5.44 -29.87
C GLU A 340 -6.06 -4.30 -29.78
N ARG A 341 -5.50 -4.09 -28.59
CA ARG A 341 -4.52 -3.05 -28.34
C ARG A 341 -3.30 -3.65 -27.67
N GLU A 342 -2.15 -3.41 -28.27
CA GLU A 342 -0.86 -3.66 -27.62
C GLU A 342 -0.67 -2.63 -26.51
N VAL A 343 -0.65 -3.10 -25.26
CA VAL A 343 -0.31 -2.29 -24.11
C VAL A 343 1.20 -2.40 -23.88
N PRO A 344 1.96 -1.29 -23.95
CA PRO A 344 3.38 -1.31 -23.67
C PRO A 344 3.62 -1.79 -22.24
N THR A 345 4.53 -2.74 -22.07
CA THR A 345 5.01 -3.12 -20.73
C THR A 345 5.68 -1.93 -20.04
N ALA A 346 5.76 -1.97 -18.71
CA ALA A 346 6.24 -0.89 -17.86
C ALA A 346 7.61 -0.30 -18.26
N SER A 347 8.39 -1.05 -19.03
CA SER A 347 9.71 -0.75 -19.61
C SER A 347 9.67 0.26 -20.77
N ASN A 348 8.53 0.39 -21.47
CA ASN A 348 8.42 1.13 -22.74
C ASN A 348 7.82 2.55 -22.61
N LEU A 349 7.41 2.95 -21.41
CA LEU A 349 6.86 4.28 -21.14
C LEU A 349 7.98 5.25 -20.75
N CYS A 350 8.66 5.83 -21.74
CA CYS A 350 9.59 6.93 -21.49
C CYS A 350 8.81 8.23 -21.21
N ILE A 351 9.13 8.88 -20.09
CA ILE A 351 8.71 10.26 -19.82
C ILE A 351 9.43 11.15 -20.85
N LEU A 352 8.70 11.58 -21.88
CA LEU A 352 9.22 12.54 -22.85
C LEU A 352 9.47 13.87 -22.13
N LYS A 353 10.63 14.50 -22.41
CA LYS A 353 11.04 15.82 -21.89
C LYS A 353 10.23 16.99 -22.49
N GLY A 354 8.91 16.85 -22.61
CA GLY A 354 7.99 17.90 -23.05
C GLY A 354 7.41 18.66 -21.85
N GLY A 355 7.08 19.94 -22.04
CA GLY A 355 6.51 20.80 -20.99
C GLY A 355 5.16 20.30 -20.45
N GLY A 356 4.60 21.00 -19.47
CA GLY A 356 3.47 20.52 -18.65
C GLY A 356 2.22 20.02 -19.37
N SER A 357 1.95 20.46 -20.61
CA SER A 357 0.84 19.91 -21.41
C SER A 357 1.08 18.48 -21.89
N ASP A 358 2.32 18.12 -22.22
CA ASP A 358 2.68 16.75 -22.61
C ASP A 358 2.71 15.79 -21.42
N PHE A 359 3.06 16.30 -20.24
CA PHE A 359 2.99 15.59 -18.98
C PHE A 359 1.55 15.18 -18.64
N LEU A 360 0.61 16.13 -18.62
CA LEU A 360 -0.78 15.85 -18.30
C LEU A 360 -1.47 14.96 -19.34
N ARG A 361 -1.05 15.06 -20.61
CA ARG A 361 -1.53 14.18 -21.69
C ARG A 361 -1.10 12.73 -21.49
N LEU A 362 0.17 12.49 -21.12
CA LEU A 362 0.70 11.15 -20.84
C LEU A 362 -0.03 10.50 -19.65
N TYR A 363 -0.23 11.24 -18.56
CA TYR A 363 -0.90 10.70 -17.39
C TYR A 363 -2.41 10.56 -17.57
N SER A 364 -3.04 11.38 -18.41
CA SER A 364 -4.43 11.13 -18.83
C SER A 364 -4.56 9.86 -19.67
N GLN A 365 -3.58 9.54 -20.53
CA GLN A 365 -3.55 8.29 -21.30
C GLN A 365 -3.39 7.08 -20.37
N LEU A 366 -2.45 7.14 -19.41
CA LEU A 366 -2.26 6.09 -18.42
C LEU A 366 -3.49 5.88 -17.52
N ALA A 367 -4.20 6.96 -17.18
CA ALA A 367 -5.43 6.88 -16.39
C ALA A 367 -6.56 6.20 -17.15
N ASN A 368 -6.68 6.50 -18.44
CA ASN A 368 -7.66 5.87 -19.32
C ASN A 368 -7.32 4.38 -19.54
N GLU A 369 -6.04 4.03 -19.75
CA GLU A 369 -5.58 2.65 -19.88
C GLU A 369 -5.81 1.85 -18.58
N ALA A 370 -5.56 2.47 -17.43
CA ALA A 370 -5.85 1.87 -16.14
C ALA A 370 -7.35 1.59 -15.95
N PHE A 371 -8.19 2.54 -16.37
CA PHE A 371 -9.63 2.39 -16.31
C PHE A 371 -10.13 1.27 -17.24
N GLU A 372 -9.55 1.17 -18.43
CA GLU A 372 -9.82 0.10 -19.42
C GLU A 372 -9.43 -1.29 -18.90
N LEU A 373 -8.32 -1.39 -18.14
CA LEU A 373 -7.82 -2.64 -17.56
C LEU A 373 -8.57 -3.08 -16.28
N LYS A 374 -9.41 -2.23 -15.69
CA LYS A 374 -9.99 -2.46 -14.36
C LYS A 374 -10.76 -3.78 -14.23
N SER A 375 -11.40 -4.22 -15.31
CA SER A 375 -12.22 -5.44 -15.33
C SER A 375 -11.44 -6.69 -15.76
N SER A 376 -10.47 -6.55 -16.65
CA SER A 376 -9.70 -7.66 -17.25
C SER A 376 -8.39 -7.95 -16.51
N ASN A 377 -7.73 -6.93 -15.97
CA ASN A 377 -6.51 -7.03 -15.18
C ASN A 377 -6.48 -5.96 -14.07
N PRO A 378 -7.24 -6.18 -12.98
CA PRO A 378 -7.41 -5.20 -11.91
C PRO A 378 -6.11 -4.85 -11.19
N THR A 379 -5.12 -5.76 -11.19
CA THR A 379 -3.81 -5.53 -10.61
C THR A 379 -3.00 -4.53 -11.42
N GLU A 380 -3.01 -4.65 -12.75
CA GLU A 380 -2.30 -3.73 -13.63
C GLU A 380 -3.02 -2.39 -13.74
N ALA A 381 -4.35 -2.40 -13.77
CA ALA A 381 -5.17 -1.19 -13.63
C ALA A 381 -4.82 -0.39 -12.37
N ARG A 382 -4.69 -1.07 -11.22
CA ARG A 382 -4.32 -0.40 -9.97
C ARG A 382 -2.91 0.19 -10.05
N ARG A 383 -1.95 -0.54 -10.62
CA ARG A 383 -0.58 -0.05 -10.81
C ARG A 383 -0.49 1.17 -11.71
N LEU A 384 -1.26 1.20 -12.80
CA LEU A 384 -1.29 2.34 -13.71
C LEU A 384 -1.95 3.56 -13.05
N MET A 385 -3.06 3.37 -12.31
CA MET A 385 -3.68 4.45 -11.53
C MET A 385 -2.75 5.00 -10.44
N ASP A 386 -2.03 4.14 -9.73
CA ASP A 386 -1.05 4.56 -8.73
C ASP A 386 0.06 5.41 -9.37
N ARG A 387 0.53 5.03 -10.56
CA ARG A 387 1.49 5.84 -11.34
C ARG A 387 0.91 7.18 -11.79
N VAL A 388 -0.36 7.24 -12.19
CA VAL A 388 -1.04 8.49 -12.55
C VAL A 388 -1.10 9.44 -11.36
N CYS A 389 -1.57 8.94 -10.23
CA CYS A 389 -1.67 9.73 -9.00
C CYS A 389 -0.29 10.24 -8.57
N ASN A 390 0.74 9.42 -8.64
CA ASN A 390 2.10 9.81 -8.28
C ASN A 390 2.71 10.80 -9.29
N GLY A 391 2.44 10.64 -10.59
CA GLY A 391 2.86 11.59 -11.61
C GLY A 391 2.27 12.97 -11.42
N ILE A 392 0.95 13.06 -11.21
CA ILE A 392 0.27 14.33 -10.96
C ILE A 392 0.84 15.03 -9.72
N LYS A 393 1.13 14.28 -8.65
CA LYS A 393 1.80 14.80 -7.44
C LYS A 393 3.22 15.31 -7.70
N LEU A 394 3.99 14.64 -8.56
CA LEU A 394 5.34 15.07 -8.95
C LEU A 394 5.31 16.34 -9.81
N PHE A 395 4.32 16.48 -10.69
CA PHE A 395 4.15 17.71 -11.47
C PHE A 395 3.85 18.92 -10.59
N SER A 396 2.97 18.77 -9.61
CA SER A 396 2.71 19.83 -8.62
C SER A 396 3.92 20.13 -7.73
N ALA A 397 4.82 19.17 -7.55
CA ALA A 397 6.06 19.36 -6.80
C ALA A 397 7.18 20.04 -7.62
N ASN A 398 7.33 19.71 -8.91
CA ASN A 398 8.43 20.23 -9.74
C ASN A 398 8.19 21.64 -10.30
N GLU A 399 6.95 22.16 -10.31
CA GLU A 399 6.73 23.60 -10.53
C GLU A 399 7.35 24.48 -9.42
N LYS A 400 7.74 23.89 -8.27
CA LYS A 400 8.47 24.56 -7.18
C LYS A 400 9.94 24.89 -7.52
N GLU A 401 10.56 24.25 -8.53
CA GLU A 401 12.00 24.43 -8.82
C GLU A 401 12.33 25.43 -9.95
N VAL A 402 11.35 25.82 -10.80
CA VAL A 402 11.63 26.68 -11.98
C VAL A 402 11.58 28.19 -11.68
N ARG A 403 11.30 28.62 -10.44
CA ARG A 403 11.23 30.06 -10.11
C ARG A 403 12.27 30.52 -9.10
N VAL A 404 13.54 30.46 -9.51
CA VAL A 404 14.58 31.37 -8.99
C VAL A 404 14.81 32.48 -10.01
N ARG A 405 13.94 33.49 -10.00
CA ARG A 405 14.30 34.90 -10.22
C ARG A 405 13.12 35.83 -9.91
N GLU A 406 13.38 36.67 -8.91
CA GLU A 406 12.72 37.93 -8.53
C GLU A 406 11.50 37.94 -7.58
N PRO A 407 11.38 39.03 -6.77
CA PRO A 407 10.90 38.95 -5.39
C PRO A 407 9.53 39.59 -5.21
N ARG A 408 8.59 38.86 -4.61
CA ARG A 408 7.52 39.44 -3.77
C ARG A 408 7.28 38.50 -2.60
N GLY A 409 7.99 38.75 -1.52
CA GLY A 409 7.79 38.10 -0.24
C GLY A 409 6.48 38.59 0.38
N ASP A 410 5.56 37.65 0.58
CA ASP A 410 4.58 37.68 1.68
C ASP A 410 3.83 36.33 1.87
N LEU A 411 3.99 35.39 0.93
CA LEU A 411 3.32 34.08 0.97
C LEU A 411 4.10 32.99 1.74
N ALA A 412 5.43 33.05 1.77
CA ALA A 412 6.25 32.00 2.39
C ALA A 412 6.15 31.94 3.93
N TRP A 413 5.86 33.08 4.58
CA TRP A 413 5.62 33.11 6.03
C TRP A 413 4.23 32.55 6.39
N ARG A 414 3.22 32.74 5.52
CA ARG A 414 1.86 32.21 5.73
C ARG A 414 1.79 30.70 5.46
N ALA A 415 2.53 30.21 4.47
CA ALA A 415 2.67 28.78 4.17
C ALA A 415 3.34 27.99 5.33
N LYS A 416 4.25 28.63 6.07
CA LYS A 416 4.90 28.02 7.24
C LYS A 416 3.93 27.78 8.41
N TYR A 417 2.93 28.64 8.61
CA TYR A 417 1.96 28.53 9.70
C TYR A 417 0.85 27.49 9.42
N CYS A 418 0.59 27.20 8.14
CA CYS A 418 -0.39 26.18 7.73
C CYS A 418 0.15 24.74 7.86
N PHE A 419 1.46 24.51 7.73
CA PHE A 419 2.05 23.17 7.65
C PHE A 419 2.13 22.40 8.99
N GLU A 420 1.80 23.03 10.12
CA GLU A 420 1.99 22.44 11.47
C GLU A 420 0.71 21.81 12.09
N ASN A 421 -0.44 21.77 11.42
CA ASN A 421 -1.71 21.26 12.01
C ASN A 421 -2.53 20.35 11.07
N GLN A 422 -2.25 19.04 11.08
CA GLN A 422 -2.88 18.06 10.19
C GLN A 422 -4.23 17.54 10.69
N HIS A 423 -5.27 17.81 9.89
CA HIS A 423 -6.42 16.95 9.53
C HIS A 423 -7.46 17.71 8.65
N ARG A 424 -7.17 18.96 8.25
CA ARG A 424 -8.02 19.79 7.37
C ARG A 424 -7.44 20.09 5.98
N ASP A 425 -6.22 19.64 5.68
CA ASP A 425 -5.40 20.24 4.61
C ASP A 425 -5.60 19.67 3.19
N ASP A 426 -5.99 18.41 3.00
CA ASP A 426 -6.19 17.84 1.64
C ASP A 426 -7.27 18.57 0.83
N ARG A 427 -8.25 19.16 1.52
CA ARG A 427 -9.33 19.94 0.93
C ARG A 427 -8.86 21.34 0.51
N VAL A 428 -8.08 22.00 1.36
CA VAL A 428 -7.56 23.35 1.09
C VAL A 428 -6.65 23.33 -0.14
N ASP A 429 -5.85 22.27 -0.28
CA ASP A 429 -4.96 22.06 -1.43
C ASP A 429 -5.72 21.89 -2.76
N ILE A 430 -6.84 21.16 -2.76
CA ILE A 430 -7.70 21.01 -3.95
C ILE A 430 -8.43 22.33 -4.27
N GLU A 431 -8.96 23.02 -3.26
CA GLU A 431 -9.63 24.32 -3.44
C GLU A 431 -8.65 25.38 -3.99
N GLU A 432 -7.37 25.35 -3.57
CA GLU A 432 -6.32 26.25 -4.03
C GLU A 432 -5.86 25.94 -5.46
N LEU A 433 -5.58 24.67 -5.78
CA LEU A 433 -5.23 24.23 -7.15
C LEU A 433 -6.36 24.51 -8.15
N TRP A 434 -7.60 24.29 -7.72
CA TRP A 434 -8.79 24.59 -8.51
C TRP A 434 -8.89 26.08 -8.79
N SER A 435 -8.80 26.91 -7.75
CA SER A 435 -8.85 28.37 -7.87
C SER A 435 -7.73 28.91 -8.77
N LEU A 436 -6.52 28.35 -8.66
CA LEU A 436 -5.37 28.72 -9.48
C LEU A 436 -5.61 28.45 -10.96
N HIS A 437 -6.16 27.30 -11.33
CA HIS A 437 -6.48 26.98 -12.72
C HIS A 437 -7.63 27.82 -13.27
N VAL A 438 -8.68 28.03 -12.48
CA VAL A 438 -9.76 28.95 -12.89
C VAL A 438 -9.21 30.34 -13.18
N GLN A 439 -8.30 30.86 -12.36
CA GLN A 439 -7.67 32.18 -12.57
C GLN A 439 -6.74 32.21 -13.78
N GLN A 440 -6.02 31.13 -14.08
CA GLN A 440 -5.00 31.11 -15.14
C GLN A 440 -5.55 30.76 -16.53
N THR A 441 -6.53 29.86 -16.61
CA THR A 441 -7.01 29.30 -17.88
C THR A 441 -8.51 29.46 -18.08
N GLY A 442 -9.24 29.98 -17.07
CA GLY A 442 -10.70 30.11 -17.09
C GLY A 442 -11.44 28.76 -17.04
N ASN A 443 -10.72 27.64 -16.89
CA ASN A 443 -11.32 26.31 -16.86
C ASN A 443 -10.45 25.34 -16.05
N VAL A 444 -11.07 24.32 -15.47
CA VAL A 444 -10.38 23.28 -14.72
C VAL A 444 -10.16 22.06 -15.60
N PRO A 445 -8.97 21.44 -15.62
CA PRO A 445 -8.73 20.18 -16.32
C PRO A 445 -9.54 19.01 -15.74
N ASP A 446 -10.02 18.10 -16.58
CA ASP A 446 -10.88 16.98 -16.16
C ASP A 446 -10.23 16.03 -15.16
N CYS A 447 -8.90 15.93 -15.17
CA CYS A 447 -8.16 15.16 -14.18
C CYS A 447 -8.30 15.76 -12.77
N LEU A 448 -8.25 17.10 -12.64
CA LEU A 448 -8.42 17.77 -11.35
C LEU A 448 -9.88 17.67 -10.86
N ARG A 449 -10.86 17.70 -11.77
CA ARG A 449 -12.27 17.40 -11.45
C ARG A 449 -12.45 16.01 -10.87
N ARG A 450 -11.87 14.99 -11.53
CA ARG A 450 -11.95 13.59 -11.07
C ARG A 450 -11.29 13.40 -9.70
N ILE A 451 -10.19 14.10 -9.44
CA ILE A 451 -9.50 14.08 -8.14
C ILE A 451 -10.36 14.76 -7.07
N ALA A 452 -10.97 15.91 -7.36
CA ALA A 452 -11.87 16.58 -6.43
C ALA A 452 -13.09 15.72 -6.09
N HIS A 453 -13.69 15.04 -7.07
CA HIS A 453 -14.79 14.09 -6.81
C HIS A 453 -14.40 12.87 -5.98
N ALA A 454 -13.12 12.49 -5.97
CA ALA A 454 -12.63 11.38 -5.18
C ALA A 454 -12.32 11.76 -3.72
N ILE A 455 -12.10 13.05 -3.44
CA ILE A 455 -11.56 13.53 -2.16
C ILE A 455 -12.53 14.47 -1.44
N CYS A 456 -13.30 15.27 -2.19
CA CYS A 456 -14.27 16.22 -1.66
C CYS A 456 -15.69 15.64 -1.67
N THR A 457 -16.55 16.17 -0.80
CA THR A 457 -17.98 15.84 -0.84
C THR A 457 -18.65 16.44 -2.09
N PRO A 458 -19.78 15.87 -2.55
CA PRO A 458 -20.52 16.42 -3.71
C PRO A 458 -20.88 17.90 -3.56
N GLU A 459 -21.28 18.36 -2.36
CA GLU A 459 -21.59 19.77 -2.12
C GLU A 459 -20.35 20.68 -2.12
N GLU A 460 -19.15 20.13 -1.95
CA GLU A 460 -17.89 20.86 -2.03
C GLU A 460 -17.39 20.95 -3.48
N VAL A 461 -17.52 19.88 -4.26
CA VAL A 461 -17.20 19.93 -5.69
C VAL A 461 -18.16 20.86 -6.43
N GLU A 462 -19.45 20.85 -6.09
CA GLU A 462 -20.42 21.79 -6.64
C GLU A 462 -20.04 23.24 -6.33
N ARG A 463 -19.57 23.53 -5.11
CA ARG A 463 -19.03 24.85 -4.74
C ARG A 463 -17.81 25.22 -5.59
N LEU A 464 -16.91 24.28 -5.82
CA LEU A 464 -15.72 24.51 -6.66
C LEU A 464 -16.07 24.77 -8.14
N GLU A 465 -17.06 24.06 -8.69
CA GLU A 465 -17.56 24.30 -10.03
C GLU A 465 -18.26 25.67 -10.16
N THR A 466 -18.98 26.13 -9.12
CA THR A 466 -19.61 27.46 -9.16
C THR A 466 -18.60 28.63 -9.18
N THR A 467 -17.39 28.43 -8.67
CA THR A 467 -16.30 29.42 -8.78
C THR A 467 -15.79 29.64 -10.19
N ILE A 468 -16.03 28.70 -11.12
CA ILE A 468 -15.68 28.85 -12.54
C ILE A 468 -16.60 29.88 -13.22
N GLY A 469 -17.91 29.80 -12.93
CA GLY A 469 -18.93 30.68 -13.51
C GLY A 469 -18.97 32.10 -12.95
N SER A 470 -18.28 32.37 -11.84
CA SER A 470 -18.26 33.70 -11.19
C SER A 470 -17.13 34.60 -11.71
N ASN A 471 -16.13 34.03 -12.39
CA ASN A 471 -14.97 34.73 -12.94
C ASN A 471 -14.99 34.82 -14.48
N SER A 472 -16.10 34.40 -15.12
CA SER A 472 -16.30 34.45 -16.57
C SER A 472 -16.97 35.75 -17.04
#